data_AF-A0A7V3L087-F1
#
_entry.id   AF-A0A7V3L087-F1
#
_cell.length_a   1.000
_cell.length_b   1.000
_cell.length_c   1.000
_cell.angle_alpha   90.00
_cell.angle_beta   90.00
_cell.angle_gamma   90.00
#
_symmetry.space_group_name_H-M   'P 1'
#
loop_
_entity.id
_entity.type
_entity.pdbx_description
1 polymer ?
#
loop_
_entity_poly.entity_id
_entity_poly.type
_entity_poly.pdbx_seq_one_letter_code
_entity_poly.pdbx_strand_id
1 'polypeptide(L)' 'FWRTVGALITGQIIIYVIGVSYLYLNLNYIIQKPISLFTTIKIGFLIFIPGDILKTIIASTVILPVRKRLILYQQ' A
#
# COMPACT_ATOMS: atom_id res chain seq x y z
N PHE A 1 8.06 -10.92 -13.99
CA PHE A 1 7.17 -9.74 -14.12
C PHE A 1 5.81 -10.02 -13.48
N TRP A 2 4.97 -10.88 -14.08
CA TRP A 2 3.62 -11.21 -13.55
C TRP A 2 3.58 -11.70 -12.10
N ARG A 3 4.54 -12.54 -11.67
CA ARG A 3 4.65 -12.99 -10.28
C ARG A 3 4.92 -11.84 -9.29
N THR A 4 5.73 -10.87 -9.71
CA THR A 4 6.12 -9.72 -8.88
C THR A 4 4.98 -8.72 -8.76
N VAL A 5 4.26 -8.48 -9.86
CA VAL A 5 3.06 -7.64 -9.88
C VAL A 5 1.97 -8.24 -8.99
N GLY A 6 1.74 -9.55 -9.08
CA GLY A 6 0.80 -10.25 -8.20
C GLY A 6 1.14 -10.07 -6.71
N ALA A 7 2.41 -10.25 -6.33
CA ALA A 7 2.85 -10.07 -4.94
C ALA A 7 2.66 -8.63 -4.42
N LEU A 8 2.93 -7.62 -5.25
CA LEU A 8 2.75 -6.21 -4.89
C LEU A 8 1.27 -5.86 -4.70
N ILE A 9 0.40 -6.33 -5.60
CA ILE A 9 -1.05 -6.11 -5.50
C ILE A 9 -1.61 -6.80 -4.25
N THR A 10 -1.24 -8.06 -4.00
CA THR A 10 -1.69 -8.78 -2.80
C THR A 10 -1.22 -8.09 -1.52
N GLY A 11 0.04 -7.64 -1.48
CA GLY A 11 0.55 -6.87 -0.35
C GLY A 11 -0.28 -5.60 -0.11
N GLN A 12 -0.62 -4.88 -1.18
CA GLN A 12 -1.43 -3.68 -1.01
C GLN A 12 -2.87 -3.94 -0.57
N ILE A 13 -3.50 -4.98 -1.08
CA ILE A 13 -4.84 -5.37 -0.63
C ILE A 13 -4.84 -5.64 0.87
N ILE A 14 -3.85 -6.38 1.38
CA ILE A 14 -3.77 -6.71 2.82
C ILE A 14 -3.59 -5.43 3.66
N ILE A 15 -2.69 -4.55 3.24
CA ILE A 15 -2.42 -3.29 3.97
C ILE A 15 -3.67 -2.41 3.98
N TYR A 16 -4.38 -2.28 2.85
CA TYR A 16 -5.61 -1.49 2.78
C TYR A 16 -6.73 -2.08 3.62
N VAL A 17 -6.92 -3.41 3.63
CA VAL A 17 -7.94 -4.06 4.46
C VAL A 17 -7.67 -3.77 5.94
N ILE A 18 -6.44 -4.02 6.40
CA ILE A 18 -6.08 -3.81 7.81
C ILE A 18 -6.14 -2.32 8.18
N GLY A 19 -5.60 -1.44 7.32
CA GLY A 19 -5.56 0.00 7.55
C GLY A 19 -6.94 0.65 7.58
N VAL A 20 -7.82 0.31 6.65
CA VAL A 20 -9.20 0.83 6.60
C VAL A 20 -10.03 0.31 7.76
N SER A 21 -9.90 -0.98 8.13
CA SER A 21 -10.56 -1.52 9.32
C SER A 21 -10.12 -0.81 10.60
N TYR A 22 -8.82 -0.57 10.77
CA TYR A 22 -8.30 0.19 11.91
C TYR A 22 -8.83 1.62 11.94
N LEU A 23 -8.84 2.30 10.80
CA LEU A 23 -9.34 3.67 10.67
C LEU A 23 -10.83 3.75 11.03
N TYR A 24 -11.63 2.79 10.58
CA TYR A 24 -13.06 2.71 10.91
C TYR A 24 -13.28 2.54 12.41
N LEU A 25 -12.57 1.59 13.03
CA LEU A 25 -12.68 1.35 14.47
C LEU A 25 -12.23 2.57 15.28
N ASN A 26 -11.09 3.18 14.93
CA ASN A 26 -10.58 4.34 15.64
C ASN A 26 -11.56 5.52 15.60
N LEU A 27 -12.10 5.82 14.42
CA LEU A 27 -13.00 6.95 14.26
C LEU A 27 -14.37 6.73 14.90
N ASN A 28 -14.91 5.50 14.82
CA ASN A 28 -16.23 5.18 15.34
C ASN A 28 -16.22 4.90 16.86
N TYR A 29 -15.18 4.24 17.38
CA TYR A 29 -15.11 3.84 18.80
C TYR A 29 -14.30 4.76 19.69
N ILE A 30 -13.21 5.37 19.19
CA ILE A 30 -12.33 6.22 20.02
C ILE A 30 -12.75 7.69 19.91
N ILE A 31 -12.88 8.18 18.67
CA ILE A 31 -13.20 9.59 18.39
C ILE A 31 -14.72 9.84 18.45
N GLN A 32 -15.54 8.78 18.48
CA GLN A 32 -17.02 8.85 18.49
C GLN A 32 -17.61 9.73 17.37
N LYS A 33 -16.91 9.80 16.23
CA LYS A 33 -17.40 10.53 15.06
C LYS A 33 -18.06 9.52 14.13
N PRO A 34 -19.39 9.53 13.99
CA PRO A 34 -20.08 8.59 13.12
C PRO A 34 -19.75 8.94 11.66
N ILE A 35 -18.83 8.18 11.08
CA ILE A 35 -18.48 8.26 9.66
C ILE A 35 -18.91 6.97 8.98
N SER A 36 -19.50 7.12 7.80
CA SER A 36 -19.91 5.97 7.01
C SER A 36 -18.69 5.18 6.54
N LEU A 37 -18.87 3.86 6.38
CA LEU A 37 -17.84 2.97 5.81
C LEU A 37 -17.31 3.50 4.47
N PHE A 38 -18.19 4.07 3.65
CA PHE A 38 -17.82 4.62 2.34
C PHE A 38 -16.88 5.83 2.46
N THR A 39 -17.11 6.68 3.46
CA THR A 39 -16.22 7.83 3.75
C THR A 39 -14.88 7.35 4.31
N THR A 40 -14.89 6.35 5.19
CA THR A 40 -13.66 5.76 5.72
C THR A 40 -12.83 5.09 4.63
N ILE A 41 -13.46 4.41 3.67
CA ILE A 41 -12.77 3.89 2.49
C ILE A 41 -12.21 5.02 1.63
N LYS A 42 -12.96 6.11 1.39
CA LYS A 42 -12.41 7.27 0.66
C LYS A 42 -11.18 7.85 1.35
N ILE A 43 -11.21 8.05 2.66
CA ILE A 43 -10.09 8.64 3.40
C ILE A 43 -8.92 7.64 3.50
N GLY A 44 -9.22 6.37 3.77
CA GLY A 44 -8.21 5.31 3.98
C GLY A 44 -7.66 4.68 2.70
N PHE A 45 -8.32 4.85 1.55
CA PHE A 45 -7.90 4.31 0.26
C PHE A 45 -7.49 5.43 -0.70
N LEU A 46 -8.39 6.39 -0.96
CA LEU A 46 -8.20 7.38 -2.04
C LEU A 46 -7.02 8.33 -1.80
N ILE A 47 -6.76 8.70 -0.55
CA ILE A 47 -5.64 9.60 -0.22
C ILE A 47 -4.28 8.91 -0.33
N PHE A 48 -4.24 7.58 -0.24
CA PHE A 48 -3.02 6.78 -0.28
C PHE A 48 -2.64 6.35 -1.70
N ILE A 49 -3.60 6.30 -2.65
CA ILE A 49 -3.36 6.02 -4.07
C ILE A 49 -2.21 6.86 -4.67
N PRO A 50 -2.17 8.20 -4.55
CA PRO A 50 -1.07 8.98 -5.15
C PRO A 50 0.30 8.62 -4.54
N GLY A 51 0.35 8.36 -3.23
CA GLY A 51 1.58 7.90 -2.57
C GLY A 51 2.00 6.49 -3.02
N ASP A 52 1.04 5.63 -3.31
CA ASP A 52 1.29 4.26 -3.76
C ASP A 52 1.75 4.18 -5.22
N ILE A 53 1.20 5.05 -6.08
CA ILE A 53 1.69 5.27 -7.44
C ILE A 53 3.15 5.74 -7.39
N LEU A 54 3.45 6.73 -6.55
CA LEU A 54 4.80 7.24 -6.40
C LEU A 54 5.77 6.17 -5.89
N LYS A 55 5.38 5.40 -4.87
CA LYS A 55 6.17 4.26 -4.38
C LYS A 55 6.42 3.22 -5.46
N THR A 56 5.42 2.92 -6.28
CA THR A 56 5.56 1.94 -7.37
C THR A 56 6.53 2.43 -8.45
N ILE A 57 6.46 3.72 -8.82
CA ILE A 57 7.39 4.34 -9.78
C ILE A 57 8.82 4.31 -9.23
N ILE A 58 9.03 4.74 -7.99
CA ILE A 58 10.35 4.72 -7.34
C ILE A 58 10.87 3.28 -7.23
N ALA A 59 10.04 2.34 -6.78
CA ALA A 59 10.43 0.94 -6.68
C ALA A 59 10.84 0.38 -8.05
N SER A 60 10.10 0.66 -9.13
CA SER A 60 10.41 0.18 -10.48
C SER A 60 11.72 0.73 -11.04
N THR A 61 12.09 1.96 -10.69
CA THR A 61 13.35 2.58 -11.13
C THR A 61 14.53 2.10 -10.29
N VAL A 62 14.34 1.90 -8.99
CA VAL A 62 15.39 1.46 -8.05
C VAL A 62 15.66 -0.05 -8.14
N ILE A 63 14.68 -0.88 -8.51
CA ILE A 63 14.86 -2.35 -8.59
C ILE A 63 15.92 -2.74 -9.64
N LEU A 64 16.05 -1.97 -10.74
CA LEU A 64 16.99 -2.25 -11.82
C LEU A 64 18.47 -2.19 -11.39
N PRO A 65 18.96 -1.09 -10.75
CA PRO A 65 20.32 -1.02 -10.24
C PRO A 65 20.56 -1.95 -9.05
N VAL A 66 19.57 -2.12 -8.17
CA VAL A 66 19.70 -2.99 -6.98
C VAL A 66 19.86 -4.45 -7.38
N ARG A 67 19.07 -4.93 -8.35
CA ARG A 67 19.15 -6.33 -8.81
C ARG A 67 20.46 -6.64 -9.52
N LYS A 68 21.02 -5.68 -10.27
CA LYS A 68 22.36 -5.82 -10.88
C LYS A 68 23.47 -5.93 -9.84
N ARG A 69 23.42 -5.13 -8.76
CA ARG A 69 24.44 -5.18 -7.69
C ARG A 69 24.31 -6.42 -6.81
N LEU A 70 23.08 -6.89 -6.53
CA LEU A 70 22.87 -8.10 -5.73
C LEU A 70 23.40 -9.36 -6.43
N ILE A 71 23.20 -9.49 -7.75
CA ILE A 71 23.71 -10.64 -8.51
C ILE A 71 25.25 -10.65 -8.56
N LEU A 72 25.88 -9.48 -8.62
CA LEU A 72 27.34 -9.34 -8.61
C LEU A 72 27.99 -9.66 -7.25
N TYR A 73 27.25 -9.54 -6.15
CA TYR A 73 27.75 -9.90 -4.82
C TYR A 73 27.52 -11.38 -4.49
N GLN A 74 26.74 -12.08 -5.33
CA GLN A 74 26.37 -13.47 -5.15
C GLN A 74 27.18 -14.42 -6.06
N GLN A 75 28.12 -13.87 -6.85
CA GLN A 75 29.25 -14.59 -7.46
C GLN A 75 30.53 -14.31 -6.68
#